data_AF-A0A554K4N3-F1
#
_entry.id   AF-A0A554K4N3-F1
#
_cell.length_a   1.000
_cell.length_b   1.000
_cell.length_c   1.000
_cell.angle_alpha   90.00
_cell.angle_beta   90.00
_cell.angle_gamma   90.00
#
_symmetry.space_group_name_H-M   'P 1'
#
loop_
_entity.id
_entity.type
_entity.pdbx_description
1 polymer ?
#
loop_
_entity_poly.entity_id
_entity_poly.type
_entity_poly.pdbx_seq_one_letter_code
_entity_poly.pdbx_strand_id
1 'polypeptide(L)'
;MPKELLKIGQLAKLTGVLPSTINFYTNTGLLTAADRSQGGYRLYPATAVQRVKLIRRLQEFRRLTISEIRQKLRAQLVPRS
;
A
#
# COMPACT_ATOMS: atom_id res chain seq x y z
N MET A 1 11.68 4.64 22.63
CA MET A 1 11.67 5.43 21.39
C MET A 1 10.30 6.06 21.23
N PRO A 2 10.15 7.39 21.30
CA PRO A 2 8.86 8.02 21.02
C PRO A 2 8.47 7.65 19.58
N LYS A 3 7.40 6.88 19.40
CA LYS A 3 6.87 6.54 18.08
C LYS A 3 6.23 7.79 17.53
N GLU A 4 7.03 8.62 16.85
CA GLU A 4 6.53 9.83 16.22
C GLU A 4 5.39 9.44 15.26
N LEU A 5 4.21 9.97 15.54
CA LEU A 5 3.02 9.71 14.77
C LEU A 5 2.97 10.65 13.58
N LEU A 6 2.78 10.08 12.40
CA LEU A 6 2.76 10.77 11.13
C LEU A 6 1.34 11.19 10.79
N LYS A 7 1.16 12.46 10.43
CA LYS A 7 -0.06 12.91 9.74
C LYS A 7 -0.14 12.27 8.36
N ILE A 8 -1.36 12.19 7.81
CA ILE A 8 -1.59 11.64 6.47
C ILE A 8 -0.69 12.29 5.39
N GLY A 9 -0.47 13.61 5.48
CA GLY A 9 0.41 14.34 4.54
C GLY A 9 1.89 13.97 4.67
N GLN A 10 2.37 13.71 5.89
CA GLN A 10 3.75 13.23 6.10
C GLN A 10 3.91 11.81 5.57
N LEU A 11 2.95 10.93 5.88
CA LEU A 11 2.95 9.55 5.39
C LEU A 11 2.89 9.50 3.85
N ALA A 12 2.09 10.37 3.22
CA ALA A 12 2.02 10.52 1.76
C ALA A 12 3.37 10.89 1.17
N LYS A 13 4.03 11.93 1.71
CA LYS A 13 5.37 12.36 1.28
C LYS A 13 6.41 11.25 1.42
N LEU A 14 6.42 10.52 2.54
CA LEU A 14 7.41 9.45 2.79
C LEU A 14 7.22 8.19 1.93
N THR A 15 6.02 7.98 1.40
CA THR A 15 5.66 6.78 0.62
C THR A 15 5.45 7.08 -0.87
N GLY A 16 5.47 8.37 -1.26
CA GLY A 16 5.28 8.82 -2.62
C GLY A 16 3.88 8.53 -3.17
N VAL A 17 2.87 8.37 -2.30
CA VAL A 17 1.46 8.22 -2.71
C VAL A 17 0.67 9.49 -2.43
N LEU A 18 -0.50 9.59 -3.03
CA LEU A 18 -1.43 10.67 -2.73
C LEU A 18 -2.05 10.47 -1.34
N PRO A 19 -2.36 11.54 -0.58
CA PRO A 19 -3.12 11.44 0.66
C PRO A 19 -4.46 10.69 0.49
N SER A 20 -5.12 10.84 -0.66
CA SER A 20 -6.34 10.11 -1.02
C SER A 20 -6.12 8.59 -1.05
N THR A 21 -4.96 8.12 -1.53
CA THR A 21 -4.59 6.70 -1.51
C THR A 21 -4.45 6.16 -0.10
N ILE A 22 -3.89 6.94 0.82
CA ILE A 22 -3.78 6.55 2.24
C ILE A 22 -5.16 6.52 2.90
N ASN A 23 -6.02 7.50 2.60
CA ASN A 23 -7.41 7.49 3.07
C ASN A 23 -8.15 6.26 2.54
N PHE A 24 -7.98 5.92 1.27
CA PHE A 24 -8.53 4.72 0.68
C PHE A 24 -8.04 3.46 1.41
N TYR A 25 -6.73 3.30 1.61
CA TYR A 25 -6.18 2.18 2.38
C TYR A 25 -6.73 2.12 3.81
N THR A 26 -6.96 3.26 4.44
CA THR A 26 -7.50 3.31 5.79
C THR A 26 -8.98 2.93 5.84
N ASN A 27 -9.78 3.46 4.92
CA ASN A 27 -11.20 3.17 4.82
C ASN A 27 -11.48 1.72 4.38
N THR A 28 -10.57 1.10 3.64
CA THR A 28 -10.63 -0.32 3.24
C THR A 28 -10.04 -1.28 4.27
N GLY A 29 -9.53 -0.77 5.41
CA GLY A 29 -8.90 -1.58 6.46
C GLY A 29 -7.49 -2.09 6.12
N LEU A 30 -6.93 -1.72 4.96
CA LEU A 30 -5.56 -2.05 4.58
C LEU A 30 -4.53 -1.31 5.43
N LEU A 31 -4.89 -0.15 5.97
CA LEU A 31 -4.07 0.65 6.89
C LEU A 31 -4.88 1.00 8.14
N THR A 32 -4.22 1.04 9.30
CA THR A 32 -4.86 1.40 10.57
C THR A 32 -4.18 2.65 11.11
N ALA A 33 -4.99 3.67 11.43
CA ALA A 33 -4.51 4.82 12.19
C ALA A 33 -4.26 4.39 13.63
N ALA A 34 -3.14 4.81 14.22
CA ALA A 34 -2.83 4.52 15.61
C ALA A 34 -3.58 5.45 16.56
N ASP A 35 -3.84 6.69 16.12
CA ASP A 35 -4.52 7.68 16.95
C ASP A 35 -5.17 8.78 16.09
N ARG A 36 -5.80 9.76 16.74
CA ARG A 36 -6.25 11.02 16.15
C ARG A 36 -5.61 12.19 16.89
N SER A 37 -5.16 13.19 16.15
CA SER A 37 -4.73 14.46 16.75
C SER A 37 -5.91 15.20 17.37
N GLN A 38 -5.66 16.15 18.27
CA GLN A 38 -6.70 17.03 18.83
C GLN A 38 -7.54 17.76 17.76
N GLY A 39 -6.99 18.03 16.58
CA GLY A 39 -7.72 18.61 15.44
C GLY A 39 -8.51 17.61 14.59
N GLY A 40 -8.68 16.36 15.05
CA GLY A 40 -9.44 15.32 14.33
C GLY A 40 -8.69 14.57 13.23
N TYR A 41 -7.46 14.96 12.90
CA TYR A 41 -6.66 14.28 11.87
C TYR A 41 -6.20 12.88 12.31
N ARG A 42 -6.25 11.92 11.39
CA ARG A 42 -5.69 10.57 11.59
C ARG A 42 -4.16 10.61 11.69
N LEU A 43 -3.65 9.89 12.68
CA LEU A 43 -2.23 9.75 12.97
C LEU A 43 -1.79 8.31 12.76
N TYR A 44 -0.68 8.13 12.06
CA TYR A 44 -0.16 6.83 11.67
C TYR A 44 1.19 6.56 12.30
N PRO A 45 1.48 5.34 12.76
CA PRO A 45 2.81 5.01 13.25
C PRO A 45 3.83 5.04 12.10
N ALA A 46 5.11 5.29 12.39
CA ALA A 46 6.18 5.20 11.38
C ALA A 46 6.20 3.85 10.62
N THR A 47 5.75 2.76 11.25
CA THR A 47 5.60 1.44 10.63
C THR A 47 4.59 1.42 9.48
N ALA A 48 3.66 2.37 9.42
CA ALA A 48 2.72 2.53 8.32
C ALA A 48 3.43 2.80 6.98
N VAL A 49 4.61 3.43 7.00
CA VAL A 49 5.41 3.69 5.78
C VAL A 49 5.75 2.38 5.09
N GLN A 50 6.25 1.38 5.83
CA GLN A 50 6.62 0.08 5.28
C GLN A 50 5.40 -0.67 4.74
N ARG A 51 4.26 -0.58 5.44
CA ARG A 51 3.01 -1.19 5.02
C ARG A 51 2.48 -0.60 3.72
N VAL A 52 2.47 0.73 3.59
CA VAL A 52 2.07 1.41 2.35
C VAL A 52 3.01 1.03 1.19
N LYS A 53 4.34 1.01 1.42
CA LYS A 53 5.30 0.56 0.40
C LYS A 53 5.08 -0.89 -0.03
N LEU A 54 4.71 -1.78 0.89
CA LEU A 54 4.37 -3.16 0.57
C LEU A 54 3.10 -3.25 -0.28
N ILE A 55 2.02 -2.57 0.13
CA ILE A 55 0.74 -2.55 -0.62
C ILE A 55 0.99 -2.06 -2.05
N ARG A 56 1.77 -0.98 -2.22
CA ARG A 56 2.15 -0.47 -3.54
C ARG A 56 2.86 -1.49 -4.40
N ARG A 57 3.93 -2.10 -3.87
CA ARG A 57 4.69 -3.12 -4.61
C ARG A 57 3.76 -4.25 -5.06
N LEU A 58 2.88 -4.73 -4.20
CA LEU A 58 1.90 -5.77 -4.54
C LEU A 58 0.90 -5.32 -5.62
N GLN A 59 0.49 -4.05 -5.62
CA GLN A 59 -0.36 -3.49 -6.69
C GLN A 59 0.38 -3.37 -8.03
N GLU A 60 1.66 -2.98 -7.99
CA GLU A 60 2.52 -2.89 -9.18
C GLU A 60 2.76 -4.28 -9.79
N PHE A 61 3.00 -5.31 -8.97
CA PHE A 61 3.14 -6.70 -9.44
C PHE A 61 1.84 -7.32 -10.02
N ARG A 62 0.68 -6.73 -9.75
CA ARG A 62 -0.62 -7.23 -10.24
C ARG A 62 -1.10 -6.53 -11.51
N ARG A 63 -0.35 -5.58 -12.07
CA ARG A 63 -0.63 -5.03 -13.40
C ARG A 63 -0.10 -5.96 -14.49
N LEU A 64 -0.66 -7.16 -14.57
CA LEU A 64 -0.44 -8.02 -15.73
C LEU A 64 -1.34 -7.54 -16.87
N THR A 65 -0.72 -7.23 -17.98
CA THR A 65 -1.41 -7.02 -19.25
C THR A 65 -1.99 -8.35 -19.76
N ILE A 66 -3.03 -8.30 -20.61
CA ILE A 66 -3.62 -9.51 -21.22
C ILE A 66 -2.56 -10.38 -21.91
N SER A 67 -1.54 -9.75 -22.50
CA SER A 67 -0.41 -10.44 -23.15
C SER A 67 0.43 -11.25 -22.16
N GLU A 68 0.73 -10.70 -20.99
CA GLU A 68 1.52 -11.39 -19.96
C GLU A 68 0.75 -12.55 -19.30
N ILE A 69 -0.57 -12.40 -19.15
CA ILE A 69 -1.46 -13.49 -18.71
C ILE A 69 -1.41 -14.64 -19.73
N ARG A 70 -1.49 -14.32 -21.02
CA ARG A 70 -1.44 -15.31 -22.11
C ARG A 70 -0.11 -16.09 -22.13
N GLN A 71 1.00 -15.40 -21.91
CA GLN A 71 2.32 -16.03 -21.88
C GLN A 71 2.49 -16.97 -20.68
N LYS A 72 2.03 -16.55 -19.48
CA LYS A 72 2.07 -17.39 -18.28
C LYS A 72 1.20 -18.64 -18.40
N LEU A 73 0.02 -18.53 -19.02
CA LEU A 73 -0.85 -19.70 -19.28
C LEU A 73 -0.22 -20.67 -20.30
N ARG A 74 0.42 -20.14 -21.35
CA ARG A 74 1.14 -20.97 -22.33
C ARG A 74 2.30 -21.74 -21.70
N ALA A 75 3.01 -21.14 -20.74
CA ALA A 75 4.10 -21.79 -20.03
C ALA A 75 3.63 -22.89 -19.06
N GLN A 76 2.38 -22.88 -18.61
CA GLN A 76 1.79 -23.92 -17.74
C GLN A 76 1.22 -25.11 -18.52
N LEU A 77 0.98 -24.96 -19.83
CA LEU A 77 0.45 -26.01 -20.71
C LEU A 77 1.54 -26.88 -21.36
N VAL A 78 2.81 -26.65 -21.03
CA VAL A 78 3.87 -27.61 -21.37
C VAL A 78 3.91 -28.61 -20.21
N PRO A 79 3.41 -29.85 -20.38
CA PRO A 79 3.58 -30.87 -19.36
C PRO A 79 5.09 -31.05 -19.16
N ARG A 80 5.59 -30.75 -17.97
CA ARG A 80 6.88 -31.32 -17.56
C ARG A 80 6.65 -32.82 -17.50
N SER A 81 7.31 -33.52 -18.42
CA SER A 81 7.44 -34.97 -18.48
C SER A 81 7.77 -35.57 -17.11
#